data_AF-A0A4S2UP72-F1
#
_entry.id   AF-A0A4S2UP72-F1
#
_cell.length_a   1.000
_cell.length_b   1.000
_cell.length_c   1.000
_cell.angle_alpha   90.00
_cell.angle_beta   90.00
_cell.angle_gamma   90.00
#
_symmetry.space_group_name_H-M   'P 1'
#
loop_
_entity.id
_entity.type
_entity.pdbx_description
1 polymer ?
#
loop_
_entity_poly.entity_id
_entity_poly.type
_entity_poly.pdbx_seq_one_letter_code
_entity_poly.pdbx_strand_id
1 'polypeptide(L)'
;MTGLPVSVPGVSARVVMQSGCGPYAYIVVDFEPPGPDGASEFLHTVSDDRLPHEFLPAVWDGIREGLGGVAAVAVLTDGGFHEVDSRDQGYRLAGRHAGMAALAAAGLGEPPADQGRQIRVTWPGKPRAKPRAGT
;
A
#
# COMPACT_ATOMS: atom_id res chain seq x y z
N MET A 1 -7.74 14.23 15.49
CA MET A 1 -7.24 13.19 14.57
C MET A 1 -6.95 13.87 13.25
N THR A 2 -5.74 13.73 12.73
CA THR A 2 -5.37 14.32 11.43
C THR A 2 -5.93 13.43 10.34
N GLY A 3 -6.76 13.97 9.46
CA GLY A 3 -7.23 13.27 8.26
C GLY A 3 -6.26 13.45 7.10
N LEU A 4 -6.29 12.54 6.14
CA LEU A 4 -5.58 12.71 4.87
C LEU A 4 -6.13 13.97 4.16
N PRO A 5 -5.30 14.96 3.80
CA PRO A 5 -5.77 16.26 3.32
C PRO A 5 -6.14 16.25 1.83
N VAL A 6 -5.67 15.26 1.07
CA VAL A 6 -5.83 15.15 -0.38
C VAL A 6 -6.06 13.69 -0.77
N SER A 7 -6.84 13.46 -1.83
CA SER A 7 -6.98 12.12 -2.40
C SER A 7 -5.70 11.69 -3.10
N VAL A 8 -5.30 10.44 -2.88
CA VAL A 8 -4.12 9.81 -3.46
C VAL A 8 -4.54 8.51 -4.15
N PRO A 9 -4.95 8.57 -5.43
CA PRO A 9 -5.36 7.39 -6.19
C PRO A 9 -4.15 6.58 -6.69
N GLY A 10 -4.35 5.31 -6.99
CA GLY A 10 -3.40 4.46 -7.71
C GLY A 10 -2.11 4.17 -6.96
N VAL A 11 -2.16 4.08 -5.63
CA VAL A 11 -0.99 3.67 -4.83
C VAL A 11 -0.81 2.18 -5.00
N SER A 12 0.25 1.76 -5.70
CA SER A 12 0.58 0.34 -5.87
C SER A 12 1.73 -0.07 -4.98
N ALA A 13 1.59 -1.22 -4.32
CA ALA A 13 2.63 -1.83 -3.51
C ALA A 13 2.81 -3.29 -3.92
N ARG A 14 4.04 -3.64 -4.31
CA ARG A 14 4.44 -4.99 -4.69
C ARG A 14 5.59 -5.45 -3.82
N VAL A 15 5.41 -6.59 -3.17
CA VAL A 15 6.41 -7.27 -2.34
C VAL A 15 6.71 -8.63 -2.97
N VAL A 16 7.99 -8.90 -3.21
CA VAL A 16 8.50 -10.17 -3.75
C VAL A 16 9.82 -10.51 -3.07
N MET A 17 9.86 -11.53 -2.21
CA MET A 17 11.11 -11.98 -1.61
C MET A 17 11.62 -13.24 -2.33
N GLN A 18 12.80 -13.16 -2.98
CA GLN A 18 13.34 -14.24 -3.83
C GLN A 18 14.02 -15.40 -3.07
N SER A 19 14.23 -15.29 -1.76
CA SER A 19 14.85 -16.35 -0.96
C SER A 19 13.82 -17.44 -0.59
N GLY A 20 13.68 -18.44 -1.45
CA GLY A 20 13.21 -19.81 -1.18
C GLY A 20 11.76 -20.05 -0.76
N CYS A 21 11.05 -19.04 -0.25
CA CYS A 21 9.67 -19.10 0.25
C CYS A 21 9.23 -17.70 0.72
N GLY A 22 9.59 -16.66 -0.01
CA GLY A 22 9.34 -15.29 0.40
C GLY A 22 7.91 -14.85 0.07
N PRO A 23 7.25 -14.06 0.92
CA PRO A 23 5.87 -13.66 0.70
C PRO A 23 5.76 -12.79 -0.57
N TYR A 24 4.91 -13.23 -1.48
CA TYR A 24 4.40 -12.44 -2.58
C TYR A 24 3.17 -11.66 -2.12
N ALA A 25 3.12 -10.37 -2.46
CA ALA A 25 1.90 -9.58 -2.33
C ALA A 25 1.88 -8.47 -3.37
N TYR A 26 0.71 -8.24 -3.95
CA TYR A 26 0.45 -7.10 -4.81
C TYR A 26 -0.90 -6.49 -4.48
N ILE A 27 -0.93 -5.18 -4.27
CA ILE A 27 -2.14 -4.41 -4.02
C ILE A 27 -2.08 -3.07 -4.76
N VAL A 28 -3.24 -2.56 -5.16
CA VAL A 28 -3.45 -1.17 -5.59
C VAL A 28 -4.58 -0.59 -4.77
N VAL A 29 -4.31 0.54 -4.13
CA VAL A 29 -5.20 1.19 -3.19
C VAL A 29 -5.35 2.65 -3.56
N ASP A 30 -6.59 3.11 -3.55
CA ASP A 30 -6.93 4.52 -3.64
C ASP A 30 -7.20 5.04 -2.23
N PHE A 31 -6.54 6.12 -1.87
CA PHE A 31 -6.73 6.76 -0.56
C PHE A 31 -7.52 8.04 -0.72
N GLU A 32 -8.57 8.19 0.06
CA GLU A 32 -9.39 9.40 0.11
C GLU A 32 -9.37 10.02 1.52
N PRO A 33 -9.58 11.35 1.61
CA PRO A 33 -9.83 12.00 2.88
C PRO A 33 -10.95 11.31 3.67
N PRO A 34 -10.84 11.24 5.01
CA PRO A 34 -11.89 10.66 5.83
C PRO A 34 -13.18 11.49 5.70
N GLY A 35 -14.33 10.82 5.84
CA GLY A 35 -15.63 11.48 5.88
C GLY A 35 -15.80 12.40 7.11
N PRO A 36 -16.99 13.01 7.28
CA PRO A 36 -17.28 13.94 8.38
C PRO A 36 -17.01 13.35 9.78
N ASP A 37 -17.12 12.03 9.90
CA ASP A 37 -16.93 11.29 11.15
C ASP A 37 -15.45 11.09 11.51
N GLY A 38 -14.53 11.43 10.59
CA GLY A 38 -13.09 11.37 10.82
C GLY A 38 -12.54 9.96 11.03
N ALA A 39 -13.30 8.93 10.68
CA ALA A 39 -12.93 7.53 10.83
C ALA A 39 -12.12 7.03 9.64
N SER A 40 -11.25 6.05 9.90
CA SER A 40 -10.59 5.30 8.83
C SER A 40 -11.50 4.15 8.38
N GLU A 41 -11.78 4.07 7.08
CA GLU A 41 -12.63 3.04 6.49
C GLU A 41 -11.84 2.22 5.48
N PHE A 42 -12.20 0.95 5.34
CA PHE A 42 -11.62 0.05 4.37
C PHE A 42 -12.71 -0.51 3.48
N LEU A 43 -12.60 -0.23 2.18
CA LEU A 43 -13.50 -0.70 1.13
C LEU A 43 -12.67 -1.52 0.13
N HIS A 44 -13.31 -2.47 -0.55
CA HIS A 44 -12.67 -3.20 -1.64
C HIS A 44 -13.64 -3.37 -2.81
N THR A 45 -13.11 -3.30 -4.02
CA THR A 45 -13.83 -3.64 -5.26
C THR A 45 -13.21 -4.84 -5.97
N VAL A 46 -12.14 -5.41 -5.39
CA VAL A 46 -11.45 -6.59 -5.92
C VAL A 46 -12.29 -7.83 -5.69
N SER A 47 -12.38 -8.65 -6.73
CA SER A 47 -13.02 -9.96 -6.70
C SER A 47 -12.14 -11.02 -6.03
N ASP A 48 -12.78 -12.01 -5.40
CA ASP A 48 -12.12 -13.09 -4.66
C ASP A 48 -11.15 -13.95 -5.52
N ASP A 49 -11.42 -14.06 -6.83
CA ASP A 49 -10.54 -14.76 -7.77
C ASP A 49 -9.18 -14.08 -7.96
N ARG A 50 -9.12 -12.77 -7.72
CA ARG A 50 -7.93 -11.95 -7.94
C ARG A 50 -7.13 -11.75 -6.66
N LEU A 51 -7.83 -11.56 -5.56
CA LEU A 51 -7.28 -11.52 -4.22
C LEU A 51 -8.26 -12.22 -3.27
N PRO A 52 -7.88 -13.38 -2.69
CA PRO A 52 -8.71 -14.06 -1.71
C PRO A 52 -9.08 -13.15 -0.55
N HIS A 53 -10.36 -13.12 -0.18
CA HIS A 53 -10.88 -12.23 0.85
C HIS A 53 -10.26 -12.47 2.23
N GLU A 54 -9.66 -13.64 2.46
CA GLU A 54 -8.90 -13.97 3.67
C GLU A 54 -7.71 -13.03 3.91
N PHE A 55 -7.14 -12.43 2.86
CA PHE A 55 -6.00 -11.51 2.97
C PHE A 55 -6.41 -10.05 3.23
N LEU A 56 -7.69 -9.70 3.04
CA LEU A 56 -8.19 -8.34 3.23
C LEU A 56 -7.92 -7.77 4.64
N PRO A 57 -8.09 -8.54 5.74
CA PRO A 57 -7.72 -8.06 7.07
C PRO A 57 -6.24 -7.72 7.19
N ALA A 58 -5.36 -8.55 6.61
CA ALA A 58 -3.91 -8.31 6.64
C ALA A 58 -3.52 -7.06 5.85
N VAL A 59 -4.15 -6.82 4.68
CA VAL A 59 -3.98 -5.58 3.92
C VAL A 59 -4.39 -4.38 4.76
N TRP A 60 -5.56 -4.45 5.41
CA TRP A 60 -6.08 -3.35 6.21
C TRP A 60 -5.20 -3.03 7.41
N ASP A 61 -4.78 -4.04 8.17
CA ASP A 61 -3.87 -3.87 9.31
C ASP A 61 -2.56 -3.21 8.88
N GLY A 62 -2.02 -3.65 7.73
CA GLY A 62 -0.86 -3.03 7.11
C GLY A 62 -1.09 -1.55 6.82
N ILE A 63 -2.18 -1.21 6.14
CA ILE A 63 -2.52 0.18 5.80
C ILE A 63 -2.60 1.04 7.06
N ARG A 64 -3.30 0.58 8.11
CA ARG A 64 -3.43 1.30 9.39
C ARG A 64 -2.06 1.58 10.02
N GLU A 65 -1.16 0.61 9.99
CA GLU A 65 0.21 0.78 10.46
C GLU A 65 0.99 1.79 9.64
N GLY A 66 0.82 1.77 8.31
CA GLY A 66 1.46 2.71 7.40
C GLY A 66 0.97 4.15 7.57
N LEU A 67 -0.31 4.33 7.88
CA LEU A 67 -0.94 5.63 8.13
C LEU A 67 -0.60 6.22 9.50
N GLY A 68 -0.09 5.42 10.45
CA GLY A 68 0.45 5.92 11.73
C GLY A 68 -0.54 6.74 12.57
N GLY A 69 -1.85 6.49 12.44
CA GLY A 69 -2.91 7.24 13.14
C GLY A 69 -3.53 8.40 12.35
N VAL A 70 -3.12 8.62 11.09
CA VAL A 70 -3.83 9.50 10.15
C VAL A 70 -5.08 8.78 9.65
N ALA A 71 -6.23 9.45 9.72
CA ALA A 71 -7.50 8.90 9.24
C ALA A 71 -7.60 9.04 7.71
N ALA A 72 -8.02 7.97 7.04
CA ALA A 72 -8.23 7.92 5.60
C ALA A 72 -9.23 6.82 5.24
N VAL A 73 -9.96 7.02 4.15
CA VAL A 73 -10.70 5.95 3.49
C VAL A 73 -9.74 5.26 2.51
N ALA A 74 -9.58 3.95 2.64
CA ALA A 74 -8.75 3.14 1.75
C ALA A 74 -9.62 2.22 0.91
N VAL A 75 -9.57 2.38 -0.41
CA VAL A 75 -10.33 1.57 -1.37
C VAL A 75 -9.35 0.67 -2.12
N LEU A 76 -9.41 -0.63 -1.87
CA LEU A 76 -8.64 -1.61 -2.63
C LEU A 76 -9.28 -1.80 -4.00
N THR A 77 -8.59 -1.36 -5.04
CA THR A 77 -9.07 -1.38 -6.44
C THR A 77 -8.49 -2.52 -7.25
N ASP A 78 -7.32 -3.01 -6.86
CA ASP A 78 -6.63 -4.12 -7.51
C ASP A 78 -5.83 -4.93 -6.49
N GLY A 79 -5.65 -6.21 -6.77
CA GLY A 79 -4.86 -7.13 -5.98
C GLY A 79 -4.23 -8.19 -6.89
N GLY A 80 -3.19 -8.83 -6.39
CA GLY A 80 -2.60 -9.98 -7.05
C GLY A 80 -2.16 -11.00 -6.03
N PHE A 81 -2.57 -12.24 -6.26
CA PHE A 81 -2.28 -13.39 -5.43
C PHE A 81 -1.53 -14.46 -6.22
N HIS A 82 -0.67 -15.18 -5.51
CA HIS A 82 0.03 -16.38 -5.95
C HIS A 82 -0.16 -17.48 -4.91
N GLU A 83 -0.78 -18.60 -5.31
CA GLU A 83 -1.24 -19.66 -4.40
C GLU A 83 -0.15 -20.24 -3.50
N VAL A 84 1.07 -20.37 -4.02
CA VAL A 84 2.16 -21.03 -3.30
C VAL A 84 2.99 -20.04 -2.47
N ASP A 85 3.03 -18.77 -2.88
CA ASP A 85 3.98 -17.78 -2.33
C ASP A 85 3.31 -16.65 -1.55
N SER A 86 1.98 -16.52 -1.61
CA SER A 86 1.26 -15.46 -0.90
C SER A 86 1.00 -15.84 0.55
N ARG A 87 1.23 -14.88 1.44
CA ARG A 87 1.01 -15.03 2.89
C ARG A 87 0.57 -13.69 3.46
N ASP A 88 -0.20 -13.71 4.54
CA ASP A 88 -0.71 -12.53 5.26
C ASP A 88 0.39 -11.50 5.55
N GLN A 89 1.57 -11.97 5.96
CA GLN A 89 2.70 -11.10 6.27
C GLN A 89 3.13 -10.24 5.07
N GLY A 90 3.04 -10.78 3.84
CA GLY A 90 3.32 -10.03 2.61
C GLY A 90 2.31 -8.92 2.39
N TYR A 91 1.03 -9.21 2.55
CA TYR A 91 -0.05 -8.25 2.37
C TYR A 91 -0.04 -7.16 3.44
N ARG A 92 0.27 -7.51 4.69
CA ARG A 92 0.47 -6.53 5.76
C ARG A 92 1.65 -5.60 5.47
N LEU A 93 2.76 -6.16 4.96
CA LEU A 93 3.90 -5.35 4.54
C LEU A 93 3.55 -4.44 3.35
N ALA A 94 2.87 -4.96 2.34
CA ALA A 94 2.42 -4.19 1.18
C ALA A 94 1.47 -3.06 1.59
N GLY A 95 0.49 -3.35 2.46
CA GLY A 95 -0.44 -2.39 3.04
C GLY A 95 0.28 -1.27 3.79
N ARG A 96 1.26 -1.63 4.63
CA ARG A 96 2.09 -0.64 5.35
C ARG A 96 2.83 0.29 4.41
N HIS A 97 3.42 -0.26 3.35
CA HIS A 97 4.08 0.55 2.34
C HIS A 97 3.12 1.44 1.56
N ALA A 98 1.91 0.96 1.25
CA ALA A 98 0.88 1.76 0.60
C ALA A 98 0.41 2.93 1.50
N GLY A 99 0.14 2.68 2.78
CA GLY A 99 -0.21 3.75 3.73
C GLY A 99 0.88 4.80 3.88
N MET A 100 2.15 4.38 4.00
CA MET A 100 3.29 5.31 4.02
C MET A 100 3.41 6.13 2.71
N ALA A 101 3.19 5.48 1.56
CA ALA A 101 3.21 6.17 0.27
C ALA A 101 2.09 7.22 0.16
N ALA A 102 0.90 6.93 0.69
CA ALA A 102 -0.21 7.89 0.75
C ALA A 102 0.15 9.13 1.57
N LEU A 103 0.76 8.93 2.76
CA LEU A 103 1.25 10.05 3.58
C LEU A 103 2.35 10.85 2.86
N ALA A 104 3.28 10.17 2.20
CA ALA A 104 4.35 10.83 1.44
C ALA A 104 3.79 11.65 0.26
N ALA A 105 2.81 11.12 -0.46
CA ALA A 105 2.12 11.82 -1.53
C ALA A 105 1.36 13.06 -1.03
N ALA A 106 0.79 12.97 0.17
CA ALA A 106 0.09 14.08 0.83
C ALA A 106 1.04 15.07 1.55
N GLY A 107 2.36 14.84 1.51
CA GLY A 107 3.35 15.69 2.20
C GLY A 107 3.37 15.56 3.72
N LEU A 108 2.78 14.49 4.26
CA LEU A 108 2.66 14.21 5.71
C LEU A 108 3.67 13.18 6.23
N GLY A 109 4.44 12.53 5.34
CA GLY A 109 5.36 11.46 5.73
C GLY A 109 6.54 11.29 4.78
N GLU A 110 7.47 10.45 5.18
CA GLU A 110 8.62 10.08 4.35
C GLU A 110 8.24 9.00 3.32
N PRO A 111 8.82 9.03 2.11
CA PRO A 111 8.64 7.97 1.13
C PRO A 111 8.98 6.58 1.71
N PRO A 112 8.15 5.55 1.50
CA PRO A 112 8.50 4.20 1.90
C PRO A 112 9.77 3.72 1.20
N ALA A 113 10.50 2.82 1.86
CA ALA A 113 11.69 2.20 1.27
C ALA A 113 11.34 1.49 -0.05
N ASP A 114 11.98 1.91 -1.13
CA ASP A 114 11.96 1.25 -2.43
C ASP A 114 13.20 0.37 -2.54
N GLN A 115 13.04 -0.93 -2.28
CA GLN A 115 14.12 -1.91 -2.36
C GLN A 115 14.20 -2.56 -3.76
N GLY A 116 13.70 -1.86 -4.78
CA GLY A 116 13.84 -2.24 -6.18
C GLY A 116 13.14 -3.56 -6.51
N ARG A 117 13.90 -4.66 -6.60
CA ARG A 117 13.36 -5.97 -6.99
C ARG A 117 12.50 -6.61 -5.89
N GLN A 118 12.73 -6.25 -4.63
CA GLN A 118 12.06 -6.90 -3.49
C GLN A 118 10.80 -6.16 -3.04
N ILE A 119 10.85 -4.84 -2.97
CA ILE A 119 9.72 -4.01 -2.56
C ILE A 119 9.67 -2.85 -3.55
N ARG A 120 8.61 -2.82 -4.35
CA ARG A 120 8.33 -1.73 -5.29
C ARG A 120 7.03 -1.06 -4.90
N VAL A 121 7.11 0.24 -4.64
CA VAL A 121 5.95 1.07 -4.29
C VAL A 121 5.85 2.24 -5.26
N THR A 122 4.67 2.51 -5.79
CA THR A 122 4.43 3.65 -6.69
C THR A 122 3.21 4.43 -6.21
N TRP A 123 3.27 5.75 -6.33
CA TRP A 123 2.16 6.65 -6.01
C TRP A 123 2.22 7.89 -6.92
N PRO A 124 1.11 8.64 -7.07
CA PRO A 124 1.08 9.88 -7.81
C PRO A 124 2.11 10.87 -7.29
N GLY A 125 2.89 11.48 -8.19
CA GLY A 125 3.89 12.48 -7.80
C GLY A 125 5.15 11.92 -7.12
N LYS A 126 5.36 10.59 -7.11
CA LYS A 126 6.61 9.98 -6.65
C LYS A 126 7.83 10.69 -7.29
N PRO A 127 8.76 11.25 -6.50
CA PRO A 127 9.95 11.90 -7.05
C PRO A 127 10.72 10.93 -7.96
N ARG A 128 10.96 11.32 -9.21
CA ARG A 128 11.84 10.54 -10.09
C ARG A 128 13.23 10.51 -9.47
N ALA A 129 13.76 9.32 -9.22
CA ALA A 129 15.15 9.16 -8.80
C ALA A 129 16.05 9.88 -9.82
N LYS A 130 16.85 10.84 -9.33
CA LYS A 130 17.83 11.54 -10.18
C LYS A 130 18.76 10.47 -10.76
N PRO A 131 19.04 10.43 -12.07
CA PRO A 131 20.05 9.52 -12.60
C PRO A 131 21.34 9.82 -11.85
N ARG A 132 21.92 8.80 -11.19
CA ARG A 132 23.23 8.95 -10.57
C ARG A 132 24.20 9.29 -11.70
N ALA A 133 24.77 10.49 -11.64
CA ALA A 133 25.82 10.89 -12.58
C ALA A 133 26.91 9.82 -12.52
N GLY A 134 27.16 9.17 -13.66
CA GLY A 134 28.22 8.17 -13.78
C GLY A 134 29.56 8.79 -13.43
N THR A 135 30.36 8.02 -12.69
CA THR A 135 31.81 8.21 -12.54
C THR A 135 32.51 7.74 -13.81
#